data_AF-A0A2D5V0J5-F1
#
_entry.id   AF-A0A2D5V0J5-F1
#
_cell.length_a   1.000
_cell.length_b   1.000
_cell.length_c   1.000
_cell.angle_alpha   90.00
_cell.angle_beta   90.00
_cell.angle_gamma   90.00
#
_symmetry.space_group_name_H-M   'P 1'
#
loop_
_entity.id
_entity.type
_entity.pdbx_description
1 polymer ?
#
loop_
_entity_poly.entity_id
_entity_poly.type
_entity_poly.pdbx_seq_one_letter_code
_entity_poly.pdbx_strand_id
1 'polypeptide(L)' 'MNTQLMCVSCNTTLVNSKGGAVFPCPQCGKHQILRCKNCREIAAKYTCPECSFTGPN' A
#
# COMPACT_ATOMS: atom_id res chain seq x y z
N MET A 1 11.84 17.47 0.40
CA MET A 1 11.89 15.99 0.40
C MET A 1 10.60 15.52 -0.24
N ASN A 2 10.67 15.03 -1.48
CA ASN A 2 9.48 14.62 -2.20
C ASN A 2 8.98 13.31 -1.58
N THR A 3 7.90 13.41 -0.81
CA THR A 3 7.23 12.26 -0.19
C THR A 3 6.62 11.40 -1.30
N GLN A 4 7.45 10.57 -1.92
CA GLN A 4 7.05 9.65 -2.97
C GLN A 4 6.21 8.54 -2.33
N LEU A 5 4.90 8.77 -2.30
CA LEU A 5 3.90 7.80 -1.90
C LEU A 5 3.92 6.66 -2.93
N MET A 6 4.55 5.52 -2.64
CA MET A 6 4.60 4.35 -3.53
C MET A 6 3.63 3.27 -3.06
N CYS A 7 2.91 2.66 -4.01
CA CYS A 7 2.06 1.51 -3.73
C CYS A 7 2.92 0.29 -3.35
N VAL A 8 2.61 -0.38 -2.23
CA VAL A 8 3.41 -1.52 -1.77
C VAL A 8 3.22 -2.78 -2.62
N SER A 9 2.14 -2.85 -3.42
CA SER A 9 1.85 -3.99 -4.30
C SER A 9 2.48 -3.91 -5.69
N CYS A 10 2.60 -2.70 -6.25
CA CYS A 10 3.02 -2.51 -7.65
C CYS A 10 4.12 -1.47 -7.83
N ASN A 11 4.63 -0.91 -6.73
CA ASN A 11 5.66 0.13 -6.69
C ASN A 11 5.35 1.37 -7.55
N THR A 12 4.09 1.55 -7.95
CA THR A 12 3.64 2.73 -8.70
C THR A 12 3.56 3.93 -7.78
N THR A 13 4.04 5.07 -8.29
CA THR A 13 3.94 6.37 -7.64
C THR A 13 2.49 6.83 -7.58
N LEU A 14 1.96 7.02 -6.36
CA LEU A 14 0.60 7.49 -6.10
C LEU A 14 0.39 8.97 -6.43
N VAL A 15 1.47 9.73 -6.67
CA VAL A 15 1.40 11.16 -7.04
C VAL A 15 0.50 11.40 -8.27
N ASN A 16 0.42 10.44 -9.19
CA ASN A 16 -0.51 10.48 -10.34
C ASN A 16 -1.75 9.59 -10.18
N SER A 17 -1.87 8.80 -9.11
CA SER A 17 -3.04 7.95 -8.86
C SER A 17 -4.05 8.72 -8.01
N LYS A 18 -4.97 9.45 -8.65
CA LYS A 18 -6.16 10.01 -7.99
C LYS A 18 -6.93 8.88 -7.28
N GLY A 19 -6.82 8.77 -5.95
CA GLY A 19 -7.53 7.76 -5.14
C GLY A 19 -6.67 6.69 -4.48
N GLY A 20 -5.39 6.96 -4.20
CA GLY A 20 -4.60 6.13 -3.28
C GLY A 20 -5.22 6.07 -1.88
N ALA A 21 -5.16 4.90 -1.24
CA ALA A 21 -5.53 4.74 0.16
C ALA A 21 -4.28 4.53 1.02
N VAL A 22 -4.29 5.15 2.19
CA VAL A 22 -3.26 5.04 3.21
C VAL A 22 -3.92 4.51 4.46
N PHE A 23 -3.42 3.40 5.00
CA PHE A 23 -3.94 2.82 6.23
C PHE A 23 -2.80 2.11 6.99
N PRO A 24 -2.84 2.08 8.33
CA PRO A 24 -1.87 1.32 9.10
C PRO A 24 -2.04 -0.19 8.84
N CYS A 25 -0.96 -0.95 8.92
CA CYS A 25 -1.00 -2.40 8.80
C CYS A 25 -1.96 -2.99 9.84
N PRO A 26 -2.94 -3.84 9.45
CA PRO A 26 -3.93 -4.38 10.37
C PRO A 26 -3.33 -5.37 11.38
N GLN A 27 -2.16 -5.94 11.08
CA GLN A 27 -1.51 -6.92 11.96
C GLN A 27 -0.59 -6.27 12.99
N CYS A 28 0.29 -5.34 12.58
CA CYS A 28 1.27 -4.74 13.49
C CYS A 28 1.00 -3.28 13.85
N GLY A 29 0.22 -2.54 13.04
CA GLY A 29 0.02 -1.09 13.20
C GLY A 29 1.27 -0.21 13.02
N LYS A 30 2.47 -0.81 12.91
CA LYS A 30 3.75 -0.10 12.87
C LYS A 30 4.07 0.50 11.50
N HIS A 31 3.62 -0.15 10.42
CA HIS A 31 3.87 0.30 9.05
C HIS A 31 2.62 0.89 8.42
N GLN A 32 2.77 2.02 7.70
CA GLN A 32 1.70 2.57 6.87
C GLN A 32 1.70 1.89 5.51
N ILE A 33 0.61 1.20 5.20
CA ILE A 33 0.40 0.56 3.90
C ILE A 33 -0.22 1.57 2.95
N LEU A 34 0.44 1.77 1.82
CA LEU A 34 -0.04 2.59 0.72
C LEU A 34 -0.49 1.72 -0.43
N ARG A 35 -1.74 1.89 -0.86
CA ARG A 35 -2.29 1.14 -1.99
C ARG A 35 -2.92 2.07 -3.02
N CYS A 36 -2.54 1.89 -4.29
CA CYS A 36 -3.22 2.56 -5.40
C CYS A 36 -4.61 1.96 -5.63
N LYS A 37 -5.49 2.77 -6.24
CA LYS A 37 -6.86 2.38 -6.56
C LYS A 37 -6.89 1.06 -7.35
N ASN A 38 -6.06 0.94 -8.40
CA ASN A 38 -6.00 -0.27 -9.22
C ASN A 38 -5.67 -1.52 -8.40
N CYS A 39 -4.64 -1.47 -7.55
CA CYS A 39 -4.28 -2.59 -6.68
C CYS A 39 -5.37 -2.92 -5.65
N ARG A 40 -6.15 -1.94 -5.20
CA ARG A 40 -7.32 -2.21 -4.34
C ARG A 40 -8.44 -2.90 -5.13
N GLU A 41 -8.72 -2.46 -6.35
CA GLU A 41 -9.76 -3.03 -7.22
C GLU A 41 -9.48 -4.48 -7.60
N ILE A 42 -8.23 -4.81 -7.93
CA ILE A 42 -7.84 -6.19 -8.28
C ILE A 42 -7.51 -7.06 -7.05
N ALA A 43 -7.76 -6.54 -5.84
CA ALA A 43 -7.40 -7.17 -4.58
C ALA A 43 -5.94 -7.68 -4.54
N ALA A 44 -4.98 -6.95 -5.14
CA ALA A 44 -3.60 -7.40 -5.28
C ALA A 44 -3.00 -7.76 -3.92
N LYS A 45 -2.16 -8.80 -3.89
CA LYS A 45 -1.46 -9.15 -2.66
C LYS A 45 -0.49 -8.04 -2.28
N TYR A 46 -0.31 -7.83 -0.98
CA TYR A 46 0.67 -6.91 -0.45
C TYR A 46 1.31 -7.50 0.79
N THR A 47 2.60 -7.21 0.98
CA THR A 47 3.35 -7.72 2.13
C THR A 47 3.82 -6.55 2.98
N CYS A 48 3.53 -6.61 4.27
CA CYS A 48 4.04 -5.64 5.24
C CYS A 48 5.53 -5.91 5.51
N PRO A 49 6.43 -4.94 5.35
CA PRO A 49 7.86 -5.14 5.58
C PRO A 49 8.21 -5.33 7.07
N GLU A 50 7.38 -4.84 8.00
CA GLU A 50 7.63 -4.92 9.44
C GLU A 50 7.24 -6.26 10.06
N CYS A 51 6.13 -6.85 9.60
CA CYS A 51 5.58 -8.06 10.22
C CYS A 51 5.40 -9.24 9.24
N SER A 52 5.85 -9.08 8.00
CA SER A 52 5.70 -10.07 6.92
C SER A 52 4.25 -10.51 6.64
N PHE A 53 3.27 -9.77 7.15
CA PHE A 53 1.86 -10.02 6.88
C PHE A 53 1.59 -9.86 5.39
N THR A 54 1.08 -10.92 4.76
CA THR A 54 0.67 -10.89 3.35
C THR A 54 -0.85 -10.88 3.29
N GLY A 55 -1.41 -9.72 2.98
CA GLY A 55 -2.84 -9.54 2.77
C GLY A 55 -3.19 -9.76 1.31
N PRO A 56 -4.10 -10.69 0.96
CA PRO A 56 -5.02 -10.41 -0.14
C PRO A 56 -5.89 -9.24 0.34
N ASN A 57 -6.34 -8.37 -0.54
CA ASN A 57 -7.33 -7.39 -0.09
C ASN A 57 -8.59 -8.13 0.40
#